data_AF-A0A7C3FL66-F1
#
_entry.id   AF-A0A7C3FL66-F1
#
_cell.length_a   1.000
_cell.length_b   1.000
_cell.length_c   1.000
_cell.angle_alpha   90.00
_cell.angle_beta   90.00
_cell.angle_gamma   90.00
#
_symmetry.space_group_name_H-M   'P 1'
#
loop_
_entity.id
_entity.type
_entity.pdbx_description
1 polymer ?
#
loop_
_entity_poly.entity_id
_entity_poly.type
_entity_poly.pdbx_seq_one_letter_code
_entity_poly.pdbx_strand_id
1 'polypeptide(L)'
;MLKTIRALTIFLGLLLLAACVGPERPSPMNVSPTIAEITPIPLTPTTTASPIPPTTTAIPLEPDPTITPGEQFSLSEAEAATLSSLVQVDDYPLYVMHYHGDYLEYTWAPQTMAGTAEVATWGCSLFAALGDPENRVYGRNFDWQYSPALLLFTDPPQGFASVSMQSVRFMGSFDVDATDLENTTLEERYMLLYTPIRPYDGMNEAGLAIGMAAVPTDGTSYDPNKPDIDSLMLMRQVLDHAANVSEAVEIVGQYNVIMESGPPVHYLIADSSGLAVLVEFLEGEMVVIPNENPWHAATNFFFMRAGDHPENQCWRYRSIAASLEGASGWCTAAEAMAMLEDVFQEITQWSVVYNLSTREIDIVMGGEFPAVHTFLLED
;
A
#
# COMPACT_ATOMS: atom_id res chain seq x y z
N MET A 1 38.29 -40.89 -23.44
CA MET A 1 38.12 -39.43 -23.32
C MET A 1 36.71 -39.08 -23.78
N LEU A 2 35.92 -38.52 -22.85
CA LEU A 2 34.59 -37.85 -22.91
C LEU A 2 33.84 -37.91 -24.26
N LYS A 3 32.74 -38.66 -24.41
CA LYS A 3 31.34 -38.41 -23.97
C LYS A 3 30.82 -37.00 -24.29
N THR A 4 30.16 -36.90 -25.45
CA THR A 4 29.34 -35.76 -25.89
C THR A 4 27.94 -35.89 -25.27
N ILE A 5 27.57 -34.99 -24.36
CA ILE A 5 26.21 -34.86 -23.81
C ILE A 5 25.46 -33.85 -24.68
N ARG A 6 24.37 -34.29 -25.33
CA ARG A 6 23.37 -33.40 -25.92
C ARG A 6 22.43 -32.95 -24.80
N ALA A 7 22.42 -31.65 -24.52
CA ALA A 7 21.47 -31.03 -23.61
C ALA A 7 20.06 -31.08 -24.24
N LEU A 8 19.12 -31.64 -23.49
CA LEU A 8 17.70 -31.64 -23.76
C LEU A 8 17.12 -30.39 -23.10
N THR A 9 16.79 -29.37 -23.89
CA THR A 9 16.10 -28.18 -23.40
C THR A 9 14.62 -28.53 -23.19
N ILE A 10 14.23 -28.81 -21.95
CA ILE A 10 12.83 -28.94 -21.55
C ILE A 10 12.33 -27.52 -21.25
N PHE A 11 11.46 -27.01 -22.12
CA PHE A 11 10.62 -25.85 -21.83
C PHE A 11 9.54 -26.32 -20.85
N LEU A 12 9.70 -25.99 -19.57
CA LEU A 12 8.63 -26.12 -18.58
C LEU A 12 8.06 -24.72 -18.36
N GLY A 13 6.96 -24.41 -19.06
CA GLY A 13 6.15 -23.23 -18.75
C GLY A 13 5.50 -23.47 -17.39
N LEU A 14 5.98 -22.76 -16.38
CA LEU A 14 5.37 -22.74 -15.05
C LEU A 14 4.17 -21.78 -15.12
N LEU A 15 2.95 -22.33 -15.16
CA LEU A 15 1.74 -21.57 -14.91
C LEU A 15 1.70 -21.30 -13.40
N LEU A 16 2.01 -20.07 -12.96
CA LEU A 16 1.74 -19.64 -11.59
C LEU A 16 0.23 -19.41 -11.45
N LEU A 17 -0.48 -20.33 -10.79
CA LEU A 17 -1.79 -20.00 -10.20
C LEU A 17 -1.52 -19.26 -8.87
N ALA A 18 -1.90 -17.99 -8.82
CA ALA A 18 -1.96 -17.23 -7.57
C ALA A 18 -3.04 -17.82 -6.64
N ALA A 19 -2.84 -17.69 -5.34
CA ALA A 19 -3.58 -18.35 -4.27
C ALA A 19 -5.00 -17.81 -4.04
N CYS A 20 -5.89 -18.04 -5.01
CA CYS A 20 -7.31 -17.72 -4.89
C CYS A 20 -8.25 -18.93 -5.10
N VAL A 21 -7.71 -20.15 -5.09
CA VAL A 21 -8.51 -21.36 -5.33
C VAL A 21 -9.23 -21.81 -4.05
N GLY A 22 -10.42 -21.26 -3.82
CA GLY A 22 -11.45 -21.81 -2.92
C GLY A 22 -12.36 -22.82 -3.64
N PRO A 23 -13.18 -23.61 -2.92
CA PRO A 23 -13.92 -24.73 -3.50
C PRO A 23 -15.01 -24.30 -4.50
N GLU A 24 -15.00 -24.89 -5.70
CA GLU A 24 -15.92 -24.60 -6.80
C GLU A 24 -17.39 -24.99 -6.49
N ARG A 25 -18.34 -24.10 -6.82
CA ARG A 25 -19.75 -24.44 -7.08
C ARG A 25 -20.18 -23.91 -8.45
N PRO A 26 -21.06 -24.62 -9.18
CA PRO A 26 -21.26 -24.39 -10.62
C PRO A 26 -22.09 -23.13 -10.93
N SER A 27 -21.66 -22.41 -11.98
CA SER A 27 -22.31 -21.21 -12.54
C SER A 27 -23.27 -21.55 -13.70
N PRO A 28 -24.35 -20.77 -13.93
CA PRO A 28 -25.14 -20.86 -15.15
C PRO A 28 -24.82 -19.74 -16.18
N MET A 29 -24.72 -20.20 -17.43
CA MET A 29 -24.81 -19.62 -18.78
C MET A 29 -24.83 -18.09 -19.08
N ASN A 30 -24.11 -17.84 -20.18
CA ASN A 30 -23.64 -16.65 -20.87
C ASN A 30 -24.68 -15.97 -21.80
N VAL A 31 -24.65 -14.64 -21.92
CA VAL A 31 -25.21 -13.86 -23.05
C VAL A 31 -24.36 -12.60 -23.30
N SER A 32 -23.73 -12.49 -24.47
CA SER A 32 -22.97 -11.30 -24.93
C SER A 32 -23.85 -10.20 -25.56
N PRO A 33 -23.38 -8.94 -25.61
CA PRO A 33 -23.13 -8.36 -26.94
C PRO A 33 -21.91 -7.41 -27.06
N THR A 34 -21.26 -7.57 -28.22
CA THR A 34 -20.52 -6.69 -29.15
C THR A 34 -19.97 -5.30 -28.72
N ILE A 35 -18.65 -5.17 -28.94
CA ILE A 35 -17.72 -4.04 -28.78
C ILE A 35 -17.89 -2.93 -29.85
N ALA A 36 -17.60 -1.68 -29.48
CA ALA A 36 -17.26 -0.60 -30.42
C ALA A 36 -15.82 -0.11 -30.15
N GLU A 37 -14.97 -0.14 -31.19
CA GLU A 37 -13.57 0.31 -31.14
C GLU A 37 -13.45 1.84 -31.00
N ILE A 38 -12.60 2.30 -30.09
CA ILE A 38 -12.17 3.72 -29.99
C ILE A 38 -10.69 3.79 -30.34
N THR A 39 -10.35 4.65 -31.30
CA THR A 39 -8.98 4.89 -31.79
C THR A 39 -8.27 5.97 -30.97
N PRO A 40 -6.96 5.85 -30.68
CA PRO A 40 -6.23 6.87 -29.92
C PRO A 40 -5.91 8.11 -30.75
N ILE A 41 -5.97 9.28 -30.11
CA ILE A 41 -5.57 10.59 -30.66
C ILE A 41 -4.06 10.81 -30.39
N PRO A 42 -3.23 11.22 -31.37
CA PRO A 42 -1.81 11.47 -31.15
C PRO A 42 -1.56 12.86 -30.53
N LEU A 43 -0.76 12.92 -29.46
CA LEU A 43 -0.22 14.16 -28.92
C LEU A 43 1.01 14.61 -29.73
N THR A 44 1.05 15.89 -30.09
CA THR A 44 2.15 16.53 -30.81
C THR A 44 3.14 17.18 -29.83
N PRO A 45 4.46 17.12 -30.08
CA PRO A 45 5.46 17.66 -29.15
C PRO A 45 5.77 19.14 -29.46
N THR A 46 5.85 19.97 -28.43
CA THR A 46 6.37 21.35 -28.54
C THR A 46 7.56 21.56 -27.58
N THR A 47 8.76 21.48 -28.16
CA THR A 47 9.91 22.39 -28.11
C THR A 47 10.45 22.94 -26.76
N THR A 48 11.63 22.40 -26.40
CA THR A 48 12.88 23.04 -25.91
C THR A 48 12.94 23.80 -24.58
N ALA A 49 13.63 23.20 -23.61
CA ALA A 49 14.43 23.87 -22.60
C ALA A 49 15.94 23.65 -22.87
N SER A 50 16.76 24.68 -22.60
CA SER A 50 18.22 24.69 -22.82
C SER A 50 18.99 23.98 -21.69
N PRO A 51 20.23 23.51 -21.93
CA PRO A 51 20.93 22.56 -21.06
C PRO A 51 21.63 23.26 -19.88
N ILE A 52 21.56 22.63 -18.70
CA ILE A 52 22.38 22.94 -17.52
C ILE A 52 23.66 22.09 -17.60
N PRO A 53 24.86 22.65 -17.35
CA PRO A 53 26.12 21.93 -17.55
C PRO A 53 26.35 20.86 -16.47
N PRO A 54 27.06 19.76 -16.79
CA PRO A 54 27.31 18.67 -15.87
C PRO A 54 28.41 19.04 -14.89
N THR A 55 28.08 19.14 -13.60
CA THR A 55 29.10 19.15 -12.54
C THR A 55 29.23 17.74 -12.00
N THR A 56 30.04 16.91 -12.66
CA THR A 56 30.55 15.66 -12.09
C THR A 56 31.65 16.02 -11.10
N THR A 57 31.33 16.00 -9.81
CA THR A 57 32.35 15.83 -8.77
C THR A 57 31.96 14.59 -7.97
N ALA A 58 32.71 13.51 -8.17
CA ALA A 58 32.60 12.31 -7.36
C ALA A 58 32.93 12.68 -5.90
N ILE A 59 31.92 12.65 -5.03
CA ILE A 59 32.12 12.74 -3.59
C ILE A 59 32.62 11.37 -3.13
N PRO A 60 33.73 11.27 -2.37
CA PRO A 60 34.20 10.01 -1.83
C PRO A 60 33.12 9.39 -0.94
N LEU A 61 32.87 8.08 -1.09
CA LEU A 61 32.12 7.27 -0.14
C LEU A 61 32.74 7.48 1.25
N GLU A 62 32.04 8.20 2.13
CA GLU A 62 32.39 8.19 3.55
C GLU A 62 32.10 6.78 4.10
N PRO A 63 32.99 6.25 4.96
CA PRO A 63 32.75 4.97 5.60
C PRO A 63 31.52 5.06 6.51
N ASP A 64 30.83 3.92 6.69
CA ASP A 64 29.75 3.74 7.67
C ASP A 64 30.08 4.47 8.99
N PRO A 65 29.13 5.21 9.58
CA PRO A 65 29.35 5.86 10.87
C PRO A 65 29.70 4.78 11.90
N THR A 66 30.99 4.69 12.18
CA THR A 66 31.51 3.82 13.22
C THR A 66 31.13 4.49 14.53
N ILE A 67 30.12 3.96 15.22
CA ILE A 67 29.68 4.44 16.53
C ILE A 67 30.91 4.50 17.43
N THR A 68 31.29 5.72 17.80
CA THR A 68 32.42 5.95 18.70
C THR A 68 31.96 5.59 20.11
N PRO A 69 32.67 4.72 20.86
CA PRO A 69 32.28 4.38 22.22
C PRO A 69 32.25 5.63 23.10
N GLY A 70 31.06 6.13 23.44
CA GLY A 70 30.85 7.28 24.31
C GLY A 70 29.88 8.37 23.85
N GLU A 71 29.27 8.26 22.66
CA GLU A 71 28.12 9.12 22.33
C GLU A 71 26.90 8.68 23.14
N GLN A 72 26.43 9.59 24.00
CA GLN A 72 25.24 9.39 24.79
C GLN A 72 24.03 9.48 23.85
N PHE A 73 23.19 8.43 23.82
CA PHE A 73 21.92 8.47 23.10
C PHE A 73 21.15 9.75 23.48
N SER A 74 20.93 10.62 22.50
CA SER A 74 20.26 11.90 22.69
C SER A 74 19.19 12.08 21.62
N LEU A 75 17.97 12.29 22.07
CA LEU A 75 16.84 12.64 21.22
C LEU A 75 16.62 14.16 21.26
N SER A 76 16.20 14.72 20.14
CA SER A 76 15.55 16.03 20.12
C SER A 76 14.22 15.98 20.88
N GLU A 77 13.68 17.16 21.20
CA GLU A 77 12.37 17.27 21.88
C GLU A 77 11.25 16.63 21.05
N ALA A 78 11.27 16.81 19.72
CA ALA A 78 10.30 16.25 18.80
C ALA A 78 10.39 14.71 18.73
N GLU A 79 11.61 14.16 18.61
CA GLU A 79 11.81 12.70 18.62
C GLU A 79 11.38 12.06 19.95
N ALA A 80 11.73 12.70 21.07
CA ALA A 80 11.31 12.24 22.40
C ALA A 80 9.78 12.28 22.55
N ALA A 81 9.13 13.35 22.07
CA ALA A 81 7.66 13.47 22.07
C ALA A 81 7.01 12.37 21.22
N THR A 82 7.53 12.12 20.01
CA THR A 82 7.05 11.06 19.11
C THR A 82 7.08 9.70 19.80
N LEU A 83 8.23 9.28 20.32
CA LEU A 83 8.39 7.96 20.94
C LEU A 83 7.63 7.81 22.26
N SER A 84 7.44 8.92 22.97
CA SER A 84 6.68 8.96 24.23
C SER A 84 5.16 8.96 24.02
N SER A 85 4.69 9.26 22.81
CA SER A 85 3.27 9.21 22.45
C SER A 85 2.74 7.81 22.16
N LEU A 86 3.63 6.81 22.06
CA LEU A 86 3.26 5.42 21.77
C LEU A 86 2.40 4.82 22.88
N VAL A 87 1.20 4.37 22.54
CA VAL A 87 0.25 3.71 23.44
C VAL A 87 -0.24 2.41 22.81
N GLN A 88 -0.32 1.33 23.58
CA GLN A 88 -0.96 0.10 23.12
C GLN A 88 -2.48 0.17 23.36
N VAL A 89 -3.28 -0.16 22.35
CA VAL A 89 -4.75 -0.08 22.40
C VAL A 89 -5.44 -1.43 22.17
N ASP A 90 -4.72 -2.44 21.70
CA ASP A 90 -5.23 -3.83 21.53
C ASP A 90 -4.17 -4.87 21.96
N ASP A 91 -4.63 -6.05 22.40
CA ASP A 91 -3.79 -7.18 22.82
C ASP A 91 -3.20 -7.97 21.64
N TYR A 92 -3.90 -8.00 20.50
CA TYR A 92 -3.31 -8.32 19.20
C TYR A 92 -2.62 -7.05 18.69
N PRO A 93 -1.32 -6.85 18.97
CA PRO A 93 -0.82 -5.53 19.32
C PRO A 93 -1.11 -4.50 18.24
N LEU A 94 -1.98 -3.56 18.60
CA LEU A 94 -2.19 -2.31 17.90
C LEU A 94 -1.61 -1.21 18.78
N TYR A 95 -0.64 -0.50 18.24
CA TYR A 95 -0.11 0.71 18.84
C TYR A 95 -0.67 1.94 18.13
N VAL A 96 -0.77 3.05 18.86
CA VAL A 96 -1.06 4.37 18.32
C VAL A 96 0.13 5.28 18.65
N MET A 97 0.59 6.07 17.67
CA MET A 97 1.67 7.04 17.87
C MET A 97 1.40 8.33 17.09
N HIS A 98 1.73 9.47 17.68
CA HIS A 98 1.71 10.77 17.03
C HIS A 98 3.13 11.20 16.70
N TYR A 99 3.41 11.40 15.42
CA TYR A 99 4.71 11.87 14.95
C TYR A 99 4.79 13.39 15.06
N HIS A 100 5.83 13.87 15.76
CA HIS A 100 6.11 15.28 15.92
C HIS A 100 7.34 15.69 15.12
N GLY A 101 7.21 16.78 14.36
CA GLY A 101 8.30 17.38 13.59
C GLY A 101 8.47 16.78 12.18
N ASP A 102 9.57 17.15 11.53
CA ASP A 102 9.93 16.63 10.22
C ASP A 102 10.36 15.16 10.31
N TYR A 103 10.12 14.40 9.23
CA TYR A 103 10.60 13.04 9.14
C TYR A 103 12.13 13.01 9.08
N LEU A 104 12.71 11.99 9.70
CA LEU A 104 14.14 11.74 9.57
C LEU A 104 14.51 11.53 8.09
N GLU A 105 15.61 12.17 7.65
CA GLU A 105 16.13 11.93 6.30
C GLU A 105 16.48 10.44 6.16
N TYR A 106 15.83 9.80 5.18
CA TYR A 106 16.10 8.42 4.83
C TYR A 106 16.70 8.35 3.44
N THR A 107 17.99 8.07 3.36
CA THR A 107 18.59 7.65 2.10
C THR A 107 18.21 6.20 1.84
N TRP A 108 17.34 5.98 0.86
CA TRP A 108 17.07 4.64 0.38
C TRP A 108 18.38 3.99 -0.10
N ALA A 109 18.73 2.89 0.55
CA ALA A 109 19.72 1.95 0.05
C ALA A 109 18.94 0.69 -0.36
N PRO A 110 19.18 0.12 -1.56
CA PRO A 110 18.52 -1.12 -1.95
C PRO A 110 18.87 -2.22 -0.95
N GLN A 111 17.93 -2.52 -0.05
CA GLN A 111 18.04 -3.68 0.81
C GLN A 111 17.44 -4.84 0.05
N THR A 112 18.30 -5.77 -0.39
CA THR A 112 17.84 -7.07 -0.84
C THR A 112 17.21 -7.77 0.36
N MET A 113 15.87 -7.78 0.46
CA MET A 113 15.19 -8.75 1.31
C MET A 113 15.47 -10.12 0.68
N ALA A 114 16.51 -10.80 1.17
CA ALA A 114 16.83 -12.17 0.79
C ALA A 114 15.75 -13.10 1.37
N GLY A 115 14.63 -13.21 0.66
CA GLY A 115 13.52 -14.07 1.05
C GLY A 115 12.64 -14.34 -0.15
N THR A 116 12.78 -15.55 -0.72
CA THR A 116 11.74 -16.14 -1.57
C THR A 116 10.57 -16.50 -0.67
N ALA A 117 9.81 -15.51 -0.21
CA ALA A 117 8.54 -15.80 0.38
C ALA A 117 7.66 -16.33 -0.76
N GLU A 118 7.25 -17.59 -0.62
CA GLU A 118 6.41 -18.25 -1.60
C GLU A 118 5.17 -17.38 -1.82
N VAL A 119 4.95 -16.96 -3.06
CA VAL A 119 3.88 -16.07 -3.55
C VAL A 119 2.45 -16.61 -3.24
N ALA A 120 2.35 -17.78 -2.60
CA ALA A 120 1.15 -18.57 -2.45
C ALA A 120 0.30 -18.26 -1.19
N THR A 121 0.67 -17.29 -0.36
CA THR A 121 -0.09 -16.97 0.88
C THR A 121 -0.30 -15.48 1.14
N TRP A 122 -0.28 -14.64 0.10
CA TRP A 122 -0.57 -13.20 0.23
C TRP A 122 -1.92 -12.84 -0.37
N GLY A 123 -2.67 -12.01 0.36
CA GLY A 123 -4.12 -11.96 0.17
C GLY A 123 -4.81 -10.63 0.45
N CYS A 124 -4.17 -9.46 0.32
CA CYS A 124 -4.88 -8.20 0.66
C CYS A 124 -6.19 -8.01 -0.13
N SER A 125 -7.20 -7.43 0.51
CA SER A 125 -8.46 -6.98 -0.11
C SER A 125 -8.55 -5.47 0.01
N LEU A 126 -8.99 -4.79 -1.05
CA LEU A 126 -9.18 -3.34 -1.07
C LEU A 126 -10.52 -3.00 -1.71
N PHE A 127 -11.22 -2.00 -1.19
CA PHE A 127 -12.35 -1.39 -1.89
C PHE A 127 -12.57 0.07 -1.51
N ALA A 128 -13.27 0.78 -2.39
CA ALA A 128 -13.85 2.09 -2.14
C ALA A 128 -15.34 2.01 -2.44
N ALA A 129 -16.19 2.43 -1.50
CA ALA A 129 -17.63 2.53 -1.64
C ALA A 129 -18.02 4.01 -1.55
N LEU A 130 -18.44 4.57 -2.68
CA LEU A 130 -18.53 6.02 -2.93
C LEU A 130 -19.96 6.47 -3.25
N GLY A 131 -20.94 5.58 -3.08
CA GLY A 131 -22.35 5.80 -3.38
C GLY A 131 -23.10 6.66 -2.35
N ASP A 132 -22.51 6.88 -1.16
CA ASP A 132 -22.99 7.88 -0.19
C ASP A 132 -22.05 9.09 -0.16
N PRO A 133 -22.42 10.24 -0.76
CA PRO A 133 -21.58 11.44 -0.73
C PRO A 133 -21.22 11.92 0.68
N GLU A 134 -22.10 11.69 1.66
CA GLU A 134 -21.89 12.13 3.04
C GLU A 134 -21.03 11.14 3.84
N ASN A 135 -20.90 9.89 3.38
CA ASN A 135 -20.18 8.81 4.06
C ASN A 135 -19.43 7.90 3.06
N ARG A 136 -18.49 8.48 2.31
CA ARG A 136 -17.66 7.69 1.40
C ARG A 136 -16.66 6.89 2.22
N VAL A 137 -16.53 5.59 1.96
CA VAL A 137 -15.66 4.72 2.76
C VAL A 137 -14.66 3.96 1.90
N TYR A 138 -13.47 3.75 2.45
CA TYR A 138 -12.40 2.93 1.88
C TYR A 138 -12.07 1.80 2.85
N GLY A 139 -12.15 0.56 2.39
CA GLY A 139 -11.92 -0.64 3.21
C GLY A 139 -10.69 -1.43 2.78
N ARG A 140 -9.97 -2.00 3.75
CA ARG A 140 -8.84 -2.90 3.50
C ARG A 140 -8.71 -4.02 4.52
N ASN A 141 -8.42 -5.24 4.02
CA ASN A 141 -7.78 -6.29 4.81
C ASN A 141 -6.30 -6.38 4.45
N PHE A 142 -5.45 -6.38 5.48
CA PHE A 142 -4.02 -6.62 5.33
C PHE A 142 -3.65 -8.06 5.70
N ASP A 143 -3.45 -8.88 4.68
CA ASP A 143 -3.13 -10.30 4.81
C ASP A 143 -1.64 -10.55 4.72
N TRP A 144 -1.02 -10.85 5.85
CA TRP A 144 0.44 -11.02 5.96
C TRP A 144 0.83 -12.00 7.08
N GLN A 145 2.12 -12.29 7.20
CA GLN A 145 2.63 -12.97 8.40
C GLN A 145 2.41 -12.11 9.64
N TYR A 146 2.32 -12.77 10.81
CA TYR A 146 2.09 -12.10 12.08
C TYR A 146 2.95 -10.83 12.25
N SER A 147 2.30 -9.70 12.51
CA SER A 147 2.95 -8.43 12.80
C SER A 147 2.14 -7.58 13.77
N PRO A 148 2.76 -7.08 14.86
CA PRO A 148 2.26 -5.90 15.56
C PRO A 148 2.02 -4.74 14.58
N ALA A 149 0.91 -4.05 14.75
CA ALA A 149 0.49 -2.94 13.93
C ALA A 149 0.71 -1.61 14.66
N LEU A 150 0.94 -0.56 13.89
CA LEU A 150 1.00 0.80 14.36
C LEU A 150 0.05 1.65 13.52
N LEU A 151 -0.86 2.36 14.20
CA LEU A 151 -1.59 3.48 13.65
C LEU A 151 -0.79 4.76 13.92
N LEU A 152 -0.21 5.32 12.87
CA LEU A 152 0.62 6.52 12.97
C LEU A 152 -0.14 7.73 12.45
N PHE A 153 -0.23 8.74 13.30
CA PHE A 153 -0.65 10.09 12.94
C PHE A 153 0.57 10.93 12.62
N THR A 154 0.55 11.65 11.51
CA THR A 154 1.61 12.57 11.08
C THR A 154 1.00 13.90 10.69
N ASP A 155 1.69 15.00 10.98
CA ASP A 155 1.34 16.36 10.54
C ASP A 155 2.64 17.09 10.11
N PRO A 156 3.17 16.78 8.91
CA PRO A 156 4.42 17.35 8.46
C PRO A 156 4.22 18.83 8.06
N PRO A 157 5.16 19.74 8.39
CA PRO A 157 5.02 21.19 8.13
C PRO A 157 4.74 21.62 6.68
N GLN A 158 4.99 20.76 5.69
CA GLN A 158 4.79 21.04 4.27
C GLN A 158 3.95 19.96 3.57
N GLY A 159 3.11 19.25 4.31
CA GLY A 159 2.20 18.27 3.76
C GLY A 159 0.89 18.20 4.54
N PHE A 160 0.01 17.31 4.10
CA PHE A 160 -1.25 17.05 4.77
C PHE A 160 -1.04 16.26 6.06
N ALA A 161 -1.80 16.60 7.09
CA ALA A 161 -2.00 15.71 8.22
C ALA A 161 -2.60 14.38 7.71
N SER A 162 -2.13 13.26 8.27
CA SER A 162 -2.57 11.94 7.82
C SER A 162 -2.49 10.88 8.89
N VAL A 163 -3.24 9.81 8.67
CA VAL A 163 -3.17 8.58 9.44
C VAL A 163 -2.79 7.44 8.51
N SER A 164 -1.96 6.52 8.98
CA SER A 164 -1.56 5.34 8.20
C SER A 164 -1.30 4.13 9.09
N MET A 165 -1.49 2.93 8.53
CA MET A 165 -1.13 1.67 9.18
C MET A 165 0.28 1.24 8.80
N GLN A 166 1.09 0.85 9.80
CA GLN A 166 2.41 0.24 9.61
C GLN A 166 2.51 -1.12 10.26
N SER A 167 3.39 -1.95 9.72
CA SER A 167 3.89 -3.15 10.37
C SER A 167 5.18 -2.82 11.14
N VAL A 168 5.16 -2.99 12.47
CA VAL A 168 6.33 -2.70 13.31
C VAL A 168 7.43 -3.76 13.16
N ARG A 169 7.06 -4.98 12.78
CA ARG A 169 7.99 -6.13 12.67
C ARG A 169 9.17 -5.88 11.73
N PHE A 170 9.02 -5.06 10.70
CA PHE A 170 10.04 -4.92 9.65
C PHE A 170 11.01 -3.77 9.84
N MET A 171 10.91 -2.99 10.92
CA MET A 171 11.64 -1.72 11.08
C MET A 171 13.06 -1.86 11.67
N GLY A 172 13.84 -2.85 11.23
CA GLY A 172 15.19 -3.10 11.74
C GLY A 172 15.21 -4.13 12.86
N SER A 173 16.28 -4.15 13.66
CA SER A 173 16.64 -5.19 14.66
C SER A 173 15.67 -5.36 15.84
N PHE A 174 14.36 -5.38 15.58
CA PHE A 174 13.34 -5.86 16.50
C PHE A 174 13.43 -7.39 16.62
N ASP A 175 14.56 -7.85 17.18
CA ASP A 175 14.63 -9.07 17.99
C ASP A 175 13.99 -8.81 19.38
N VAL A 176 13.59 -7.55 19.62
CA VAL A 176 12.70 -7.16 20.72
C VAL A 176 11.32 -7.72 20.39
N ASP A 177 10.75 -8.43 21.36
CA ASP A 177 9.35 -8.84 21.34
C ASP A 177 8.49 -7.59 21.18
N ALA A 178 8.10 -7.26 19.94
CA ALA A 178 7.35 -6.06 19.59
C ALA A 178 5.89 -6.10 20.09
N THR A 179 5.60 -6.97 21.06
CA THR A 179 4.34 -7.11 21.78
C THR A 179 4.31 -6.31 23.09
N ASP A 180 5.44 -5.72 23.53
CA ASP A 180 5.51 -4.92 24.77
C ASP A 180 6.24 -3.56 24.56
N LEU A 181 6.04 -2.92 23.41
CA LEU A 181 6.76 -1.69 23.07
C LEU A 181 6.48 -0.55 24.05
N GLU A 182 5.29 -0.50 24.66
CA GLU A 182 4.90 0.55 25.62
C GLU A 182 5.73 0.51 26.93
N ASN A 183 6.36 -0.62 27.27
CA ASN A 183 7.22 -0.73 28.46
C ASN A 183 8.73 -0.63 28.17
N THR A 184 9.11 -0.45 26.90
CA THR A 184 10.51 -0.26 26.49
C THR A 184 11.01 1.17 26.73
N THR A 185 12.32 1.35 26.79
CA THR A 185 12.97 2.67 26.83
C THR A 185 12.84 3.41 25.49
N LEU A 186 13.02 4.74 25.49
CA LEU A 186 13.02 5.52 24.23
C LEU A 186 14.16 5.10 23.28
N GLU A 187 15.29 4.61 23.81
CA GLU A 187 16.39 4.08 23.02
C GLU A 187 15.97 2.81 22.27
N GLU A 188 15.27 1.90 22.94
CA GLU A 188 14.72 0.68 22.32
C GLU A 188 13.64 0.98 21.29
N ARG A 189 12.92 2.11 21.42
CA ARG A 189 11.92 2.57 20.46
C ARG A 189 12.48 3.40 19.32
N TYR A 190 13.78 3.70 19.30
CA TYR A 190 14.35 4.67 18.37
C TYR A 190 13.98 4.41 16.90
N MET A 191 13.94 3.15 16.49
CA MET A 191 13.58 2.76 15.12
C MET A 191 12.14 3.13 14.73
N LEU A 192 11.25 3.39 15.70
CA LEU A 192 9.90 3.92 15.44
C LEU A 192 9.92 5.32 14.80
N LEU A 193 11.02 6.07 14.89
CA LEU A 193 11.14 7.36 14.19
C LEU A 193 11.20 7.22 12.67
N TYR A 194 11.44 6.01 12.15
CA TYR A 194 11.45 5.72 10.71
C TYR A 194 10.11 5.15 10.21
N THR A 195 9.07 5.02 11.04
CA THR A 195 7.74 4.56 10.60
C THR A 195 7.13 5.35 9.44
N PRO A 196 7.33 6.68 9.28
CA PRO A 196 6.67 7.42 8.21
C PRO A 196 7.04 6.94 6.80
N ILE A 197 8.19 6.28 6.62
CA ILE A 197 8.62 5.81 5.30
C ILE A 197 7.96 4.50 4.86
N ARG A 198 7.13 3.87 5.72
CA ARG A 198 6.53 2.55 5.46
C ARG A 198 5.01 2.46 5.71
N PRO A 199 4.19 3.38 5.18
CA PRO A 199 2.74 3.22 5.24
C PRO A 199 2.30 2.04 4.36
N TYR A 200 1.50 1.13 4.91
CA TYR A 200 0.91 0.01 4.15
C TYR A 200 -0.48 0.36 3.62
N ASP A 201 -1.15 1.32 4.24
CA ASP A 201 -2.37 2.00 3.82
C ASP A 201 -2.49 3.31 4.63
N GLY A 202 -3.41 4.20 4.26
CA GLY A 202 -3.71 5.40 5.03
C GLY A 202 -4.72 6.33 4.39
N MET A 203 -5.05 7.40 5.11
CA MET A 203 -5.90 8.51 4.69
C MET A 203 -5.34 9.84 5.18
N ASN A 204 -5.43 10.90 4.38
CA ASN A 204 -5.05 12.25 4.78
C ASN A 204 -6.26 13.14 5.12
N GLU A 205 -5.99 14.32 5.68
CA GLU A 205 -7.00 15.27 6.17
C GLU A 205 -7.90 15.83 5.06
N ALA A 206 -7.50 15.70 3.80
CA ALA A 206 -8.31 16.05 2.62
C ALA A 206 -9.33 14.95 2.25
N GLY A 207 -9.27 13.80 2.93
CA GLY A 207 -10.12 12.64 2.65
C GLY A 207 -9.65 11.84 1.43
N LEU A 208 -8.36 11.90 1.08
CA LEU A 208 -7.75 10.99 0.13
C LEU A 208 -7.19 9.78 0.88
N ALA A 209 -7.57 8.58 0.45
CA ALA A 209 -7.03 7.31 0.94
C ALA A 209 -6.27 6.57 -0.15
N ILE A 210 -5.22 5.84 0.26
CA ILE A 210 -4.43 4.96 -0.58
C ILE A 210 -4.16 3.66 0.17
N GLY A 211 -4.31 2.53 -0.54
CA GLY A 211 -3.89 1.23 -0.05
C GLY A 211 -3.29 0.41 -1.18
N MET A 212 -2.55 -0.64 -0.79
CA MET A 212 -1.86 -1.50 -1.75
C MET A 212 -2.19 -2.97 -1.54
N ALA A 213 -2.11 -3.73 -2.63
CA ALA A 213 -2.19 -5.18 -2.64
C ALA A 213 -1.07 -5.76 -3.51
N ALA A 214 -0.46 -6.84 -3.03
CA ALA A 214 0.59 -7.55 -3.75
C ALA A 214 0.03 -8.17 -5.04
N VAL A 215 0.76 -8.03 -6.15
CA VAL A 215 0.43 -8.58 -7.46
C VAL A 215 1.62 -9.38 -8.02
N PRO A 216 1.41 -10.24 -9.03
CA PRO A 216 2.52 -10.91 -9.71
C PRO A 216 3.54 -9.90 -10.25
N THR A 217 4.80 -10.31 -10.41
CA THR A 217 5.79 -9.46 -11.09
C THR A 217 5.50 -9.37 -12.59
N ASP A 218 5.70 -8.20 -13.17
CA ASP A 218 5.49 -7.97 -14.60
C ASP A 218 6.61 -7.18 -15.30
N GLY A 219 7.81 -7.24 -14.72
CA GLY A 219 8.94 -6.43 -15.19
C GLY A 219 8.82 -4.96 -14.79
N THR A 220 9.89 -4.21 -15.04
CA THR A 220 9.99 -2.78 -14.73
C THR A 220 10.48 -2.02 -15.97
N SER A 221 9.92 -0.84 -16.19
CA SER A 221 10.41 0.16 -17.14
C SER A 221 11.07 1.24 -16.33
N TYR A 222 12.13 1.81 -16.87
CA TYR A 222 12.96 2.79 -16.18
C TYR A 222 13.10 4.02 -17.05
N ASP A 223 12.68 5.17 -16.55
CA ASP A 223 12.90 6.46 -17.18
C ASP A 223 14.05 7.18 -16.46
N PRO A 224 15.23 7.37 -17.09
CA PRO A 224 16.36 8.05 -16.47
C PRO A 224 16.10 9.53 -16.14
N ASN A 225 14.98 10.12 -16.59
CA ASN A 225 14.60 11.49 -16.26
C ASN A 225 13.69 11.58 -15.03
N LYS A 226 13.22 10.46 -14.49
CA LYS A 226 12.43 10.40 -13.27
C LYS A 226 13.29 10.01 -12.08
N PRO A 227 13.10 10.62 -10.90
CA PRO A 227 13.70 10.12 -9.66
C PRO A 227 13.14 8.75 -9.28
N ASP A 228 13.95 7.95 -8.60
CA ASP A 228 13.55 6.66 -8.06
C ASP A 228 12.87 6.84 -6.70
N ILE A 229 11.87 6.01 -6.40
CA ILE A 229 11.20 5.99 -5.10
C ILE A 229 10.83 4.55 -4.69
N ASP A 230 10.98 4.23 -3.41
CA ASP A 230 10.47 2.97 -2.86
C ASP A 230 8.93 2.91 -2.92
N SER A 231 8.37 1.72 -3.14
CA SER A 231 6.93 1.52 -3.27
C SER A 231 6.11 1.99 -2.05
N LEU A 232 6.64 1.92 -0.83
CA LEU A 232 5.96 2.43 0.37
C LEU A 232 6.18 3.93 0.56
N MET A 233 7.38 4.42 0.22
CA MET A 233 7.67 5.86 0.23
C MET A 233 6.79 6.62 -0.77
N LEU A 234 6.42 6.01 -1.90
CA LEU A 234 5.45 6.58 -2.82
C LEU A 234 4.10 6.84 -2.14
N MET A 235 3.61 5.88 -1.34
CA MET A 235 2.36 6.07 -0.60
C MET A 235 2.48 7.22 0.41
N ARG A 236 3.63 7.37 1.08
CA ARG A 236 3.89 8.51 1.96
C ARG A 236 3.84 9.84 1.19
N GLN A 237 4.48 9.90 0.02
CA GLN A 237 4.42 11.09 -0.85
C GLN A 237 2.99 11.44 -1.29
N VAL A 238 2.18 10.43 -1.64
CA VAL A 238 0.77 10.64 -1.98
C VAL A 238 -0.01 11.19 -0.78
N LEU A 239 0.12 10.56 0.39
CA LEU A 239 -0.59 11.00 1.60
C LEU A 239 -0.18 12.42 2.03
N ASP A 240 1.10 12.80 1.92
CA ASP A 240 1.59 14.13 2.28
C ASP A 240 1.21 15.23 1.27
N HIS A 241 1.05 14.90 -0.02
CA HIS A 241 1.07 15.93 -1.06
C HIS A 241 -0.10 15.89 -2.05
N ALA A 242 -1.01 14.92 -1.98
CA ALA A 242 -2.22 14.90 -2.82
C ALA A 242 -3.50 15.11 -2.00
N ALA A 243 -4.28 16.13 -2.37
CA ALA A 243 -5.61 16.35 -1.79
C ALA A 243 -6.69 15.46 -2.43
N ASN A 244 -6.44 14.94 -3.64
CA ASN A 244 -7.43 14.21 -4.43
C ASN A 244 -6.76 13.23 -5.41
N VAL A 245 -7.56 12.36 -6.02
CA VAL A 245 -7.13 11.29 -6.93
C VAL A 245 -6.33 11.81 -8.11
N SER A 246 -6.67 12.99 -8.65
CA SER A 246 -5.95 13.55 -9.79
C SER A 246 -4.52 13.93 -9.41
N GLU A 247 -4.35 14.63 -8.29
CA GLU A 247 -3.03 14.98 -7.73
C GLU A 247 -2.22 13.73 -7.36
N ALA A 248 -2.88 12.70 -6.80
CA ALA A 248 -2.21 11.45 -6.48
C ALA A 248 -1.66 10.75 -7.73
N VAL A 249 -2.45 10.69 -8.82
CA VAL A 249 -1.99 10.13 -10.10
C VAL A 249 -0.82 10.94 -10.68
N GLU A 250 -0.85 12.26 -10.58
CA GLU A 250 0.27 13.11 -11.01
C GLU A 250 1.55 12.82 -10.23
N ILE A 251 1.47 12.70 -8.89
CA ILE A 251 2.60 12.33 -8.03
C ILE A 251 3.15 10.96 -8.44
N VAL A 252 2.30 9.94 -8.58
CA VAL A 252 2.75 8.59 -8.96
C VAL A 252 3.48 8.61 -10.31
N GLY A 253 2.99 9.41 -11.26
CA GLY A 253 3.60 9.55 -12.58
C GLY A 253 4.98 10.21 -12.59
N GLN A 254 5.39 10.89 -11.51
CA GLN A 254 6.68 11.59 -11.41
C GLN A 254 7.87 10.67 -11.12
N TYR A 255 7.64 9.44 -10.65
CA TYR A 255 8.71 8.57 -10.16
C TYR A 255 8.91 7.29 -10.97
N ASN A 256 10.11 6.73 -10.90
CA ASN A 256 10.34 5.30 -11.12
C ASN A 256 10.07 4.57 -9.79
N VAL A 257 9.02 3.74 -9.75
CA VAL A 257 8.65 3.03 -8.52
C VAL A 257 9.46 1.75 -8.38
N ILE A 258 10.28 1.67 -7.35
CA ILE A 258 11.14 0.55 -7.05
C ILE A 258 10.39 -0.45 -6.17
N MET A 259 10.08 -1.61 -6.74
CA MET A 259 9.28 -2.68 -6.12
C MET A 259 10.14 -3.77 -5.45
N GLU A 260 11.42 -3.50 -5.17
CA GLU A 260 12.39 -4.52 -4.73
C GLU A 260 12.44 -4.73 -3.21
N SER A 261 11.87 -3.82 -2.42
CA SER A 261 11.82 -3.89 -0.94
C SER A 261 10.73 -4.83 -0.41
N GLY A 262 9.87 -5.36 -1.29
CA GLY A 262 8.75 -6.23 -0.97
C GLY A 262 8.20 -6.92 -2.21
N PRO A 263 7.00 -7.54 -2.15
CA PRO A 263 6.34 -7.98 -3.37
C PRO A 263 5.96 -6.77 -4.23
N PRO A 264 5.91 -6.91 -5.57
CA PRO A 264 5.28 -5.93 -6.43
C PRO A 264 3.84 -5.65 -5.99
N VAL A 265 3.42 -4.40 -6.05
CA VAL A 265 2.08 -3.97 -5.65
C VAL A 265 1.40 -3.15 -6.73
N HIS A 266 0.07 -3.12 -6.69
CA HIS A 266 -0.73 -2.05 -7.30
C HIS A 266 -1.40 -1.21 -6.19
N TYR A 267 -1.87 -0.01 -6.54
CA TYR A 267 -2.45 0.93 -5.57
C TYR A 267 -3.90 1.22 -5.90
N LEU A 268 -4.80 1.03 -4.95
CA LEU A 268 -6.15 1.58 -5.02
C LEU A 268 -6.14 2.92 -4.28
N ILE A 269 -6.58 3.97 -4.96
CA ILE A 269 -6.62 5.34 -4.45
C ILE A 269 -8.06 5.84 -4.59
N ALA A 270 -8.61 6.45 -3.55
CA ALA A 270 -9.94 7.06 -3.60
C ALA A 270 -9.96 8.37 -2.81
N ASP A 271 -10.89 9.27 -3.15
CA ASP A 271 -11.04 10.53 -2.45
C ASP A 271 -12.49 10.87 -2.07
N SER A 272 -12.59 11.90 -1.23
CA SER A 272 -13.84 12.48 -0.74
C SER A 272 -14.69 13.14 -1.84
N SER A 273 -14.23 13.23 -3.09
CA SER A 273 -15.05 13.67 -4.23
C SER A 273 -15.85 12.52 -4.85
N GLY A 274 -15.52 11.28 -4.53
CA GLY A 274 -16.15 10.07 -5.08
C GLY A 274 -15.45 9.53 -6.33
N LEU A 275 -14.21 9.92 -6.55
CA LEU A 275 -13.33 9.30 -7.54
C LEU A 275 -12.50 8.21 -6.88
N ALA A 276 -12.23 7.15 -7.65
CA ALA A 276 -11.24 6.15 -7.32
C ALA A 276 -10.49 5.68 -8.57
N VAL A 277 -9.22 5.30 -8.39
CA VAL A 277 -8.39 4.72 -9.43
C VAL A 277 -7.62 3.53 -8.89
N LEU A 278 -7.49 2.48 -9.69
CA LEU A 278 -6.49 1.44 -9.51
C LEU A 278 -5.30 1.75 -10.41
N VAL A 279 -4.12 1.91 -9.80
CA VAL A 279 -2.85 2.17 -10.49
C VAL A 279 -2.04 0.88 -10.52
N GLU A 280 -1.82 0.35 -11.72
CA GLU A 280 -1.03 -0.86 -11.97
C GLU A 280 0.25 -0.52 -12.74
N PHE A 281 1.31 -1.29 -12.50
CA PHE A 281 2.55 -1.21 -13.27
C PHE A 281 2.68 -2.48 -14.11
N LEU A 282 2.42 -2.36 -15.41
CA LEU A 282 2.37 -3.49 -16.35
C LEU A 282 3.41 -3.30 -17.43
N GLU A 283 4.25 -4.32 -17.62
CA GLU A 283 5.40 -4.25 -18.52
C GLU A 283 6.26 -2.98 -18.28
N GLY A 284 6.25 -2.50 -17.03
CA GLY A 284 6.92 -1.29 -16.60
C GLY A 284 6.18 0.03 -16.83
N GLU A 285 5.05 0.03 -17.52
CA GLU A 285 4.25 1.23 -17.75
C GLU A 285 3.20 1.41 -16.65
N MET A 286 2.99 2.66 -16.23
CA MET A 286 1.92 3.02 -15.31
C MET A 286 0.58 3.02 -16.06
N VAL A 287 -0.36 2.19 -15.58
CA VAL A 287 -1.73 2.10 -16.07
C VAL A 287 -2.68 2.60 -15.00
N VAL A 288 -3.58 3.51 -15.36
CA VAL A 288 -4.57 4.10 -14.45
C VAL A 288 -5.95 3.64 -14.88
N ILE A 289 -6.65 2.95 -13.99
CA ILE A 289 -7.96 2.37 -14.22
C ILE A 289 -8.96 3.11 -13.33
N PRO A 290 -9.78 4.03 -13.87
CA PRO A 290 -10.76 4.75 -13.07
C PRO A 290 -11.96 3.86 -12.72
N ASN A 291 -12.65 4.21 -11.64
CA ASN A 291 -13.93 3.62 -11.29
C ASN A 291 -15.00 3.99 -12.34
N GLU A 292 -15.72 2.99 -12.87
CA GLU A 292 -16.86 3.21 -13.77
C GLU A 292 -18.20 3.33 -13.02
N ASN A 293 -18.24 2.75 -11.82
CA ASN A 293 -19.37 2.75 -10.89
C ASN A 293 -19.01 3.61 -9.66
N PRO A 294 -19.97 3.95 -8.77
CA PRO A 294 -19.68 4.66 -7.52
C PRO A 294 -18.95 3.78 -6.49
N TRP A 295 -18.10 2.88 -6.95
CA TRP A 295 -17.27 2.00 -6.16
C TRP A 295 -16.11 1.48 -7.00
N HIS A 296 -15.04 1.04 -6.35
CA HIS A 296 -13.94 0.31 -6.99
C HIS A 296 -13.37 -0.71 -6.00
N ALA A 297 -12.67 -1.73 -6.49
CA ALA A 297 -12.13 -2.81 -5.69
C ALA A 297 -10.87 -3.38 -6.34
N ALA A 298 -10.01 -3.95 -5.52
CA ALA A 298 -8.81 -4.63 -5.97
C ALA A 298 -8.41 -5.75 -4.99
N THR A 299 -7.83 -6.82 -5.53
CA THR A 299 -7.15 -7.86 -4.76
C THR A 299 -5.86 -8.25 -5.50
N ASN A 300 -5.27 -9.40 -5.22
CA ASN A 300 -3.90 -9.75 -5.59
C ASN A 300 -3.69 -10.19 -7.06
N PHE A 301 -4.39 -9.58 -8.01
CA PHE A 301 -4.23 -9.82 -9.44
C PHE A 301 -4.24 -8.51 -10.21
N PHE A 302 -3.61 -8.51 -11.39
CA PHE A 302 -3.70 -7.38 -12.29
C PHE A 302 -5.08 -7.29 -12.92
N PHE A 303 -5.82 -6.24 -12.59
CA PHE A 303 -7.16 -5.97 -13.10
C PHE A 303 -7.16 -5.91 -14.61
N MET A 304 -6.18 -5.23 -15.23
CA MET A 304 -6.08 -5.16 -16.69
C MET A 304 -5.90 -6.52 -17.37
N ARG A 305 -5.28 -7.48 -16.68
CA ARG A 305 -5.05 -8.84 -17.23
C ARG A 305 -6.22 -9.77 -17.01
N ALA A 306 -7.20 -9.38 -16.20
CA ALA A 306 -8.36 -10.19 -15.90
C ALA A 306 -9.40 -10.22 -17.03
N GLY A 307 -9.29 -9.30 -18.01
CA GLY A 307 -10.25 -9.15 -19.10
C GLY A 307 -11.64 -8.79 -18.60
N ASP A 308 -12.66 -9.27 -19.30
CA ASP A 308 -14.08 -8.93 -19.01
C ASP A 308 -14.63 -9.59 -17.72
N HIS A 309 -13.84 -10.44 -17.05
CA HIS A 309 -14.29 -11.26 -15.93
C HIS A 309 -13.34 -11.22 -14.72
N PRO A 310 -13.09 -10.04 -14.11
CA PRO A 310 -12.26 -9.92 -12.90
C PRO A 310 -12.78 -10.73 -11.71
N GLU A 311 -14.09 -10.95 -11.62
CA GLU A 311 -14.74 -11.80 -10.62
C GLU A 311 -14.32 -13.27 -10.67
N ASN A 312 -13.72 -13.72 -11.77
CA ASN A 312 -13.22 -15.09 -11.90
C ASN A 312 -11.78 -15.26 -11.38
N GLN A 313 -11.05 -14.16 -11.12
CA GLN A 313 -9.66 -14.22 -10.67
C GLN A 313 -9.52 -14.46 -9.16
N CYS A 314 -10.44 -13.92 -8.37
CA CYS A 314 -10.38 -13.97 -6.92
C CYS A 314 -11.78 -14.04 -6.30
N TRP A 315 -12.00 -15.01 -5.40
CA TRP A 315 -13.30 -15.14 -4.72
C TRP A 315 -13.59 -13.96 -3.77
N ARG A 316 -12.56 -13.38 -3.13
CA ARG A 316 -12.69 -12.17 -2.30
C ARG A 316 -13.11 -10.97 -3.13
N TYR A 317 -12.44 -10.75 -4.27
CA TYR A 317 -12.81 -9.70 -5.22
C TYR A 317 -14.26 -9.88 -5.68
N ARG A 318 -14.67 -11.10 -6.06
CA ARG A 318 -16.05 -11.41 -6.44
C ARG A 318 -17.05 -11.05 -5.34
N SER A 319 -16.74 -11.40 -4.08
CA SER A 319 -17.62 -11.13 -2.95
C SER A 319 -17.80 -9.62 -2.72
N ILE A 320 -16.68 -8.89 -2.66
CA ILE A 320 -16.65 -7.42 -2.52
C ILE A 320 -17.41 -6.75 -3.67
N ALA A 321 -17.07 -7.10 -4.91
CA ALA A 321 -17.69 -6.52 -6.09
C ALA A 321 -19.20 -6.80 -6.14
N ALA A 322 -19.64 -8.00 -5.77
CA ALA A 322 -21.07 -8.34 -5.72
C ALA A 322 -21.82 -7.51 -4.66
N SER A 323 -21.23 -7.31 -3.48
CA SER A 323 -21.81 -6.49 -2.42
C SER A 323 -21.90 -5.02 -2.83
N LEU A 324 -20.82 -4.46 -3.39
CA LEU A 324 -20.78 -3.06 -3.85
C LEU A 324 -21.73 -2.81 -5.03
N GLU A 325 -21.76 -3.71 -6.01
CA GLU A 325 -22.68 -3.62 -7.16
C GLU A 325 -24.13 -3.69 -6.69
N GLY A 326 -24.46 -4.66 -5.82
CA GLY A 326 -25.81 -4.83 -5.26
C GLY A 326 -26.30 -3.63 -4.47
N ALA A 327 -25.39 -2.86 -3.88
CA ALA A 327 -25.70 -1.65 -3.13
C ALA A 327 -25.44 -0.34 -3.91
N SER A 328 -25.06 -0.42 -5.20
CA SER A 328 -24.66 0.75 -6.00
C SER A 328 -23.61 1.61 -5.31
N GLY A 329 -22.60 0.95 -4.71
CA GLY A 329 -21.50 1.58 -3.98
C GLY A 329 -21.90 2.27 -2.67
N TRP A 330 -23.14 2.17 -2.23
CA TRP A 330 -23.60 2.70 -0.95
C TRP A 330 -23.29 1.70 0.17
N CYS A 331 -22.63 2.14 1.24
CA CYS A 331 -22.58 1.41 2.50
C CYS A 331 -22.22 2.34 3.66
N THR A 332 -22.62 1.95 4.87
CA THR A 332 -22.13 2.53 6.12
C THR A 332 -20.74 1.96 6.48
N ALA A 333 -20.01 2.62 7.38
CA ALA A 333 -18.73 2.10 7.89
C ALA A 333 -18.88 0.69 8.51
N ALA A 334 -19.97 0.44 9.23
CA ALA A 334 -20.26 -0.88 9.80
C ALA A 334 -20.50 -1.96 8.71
N GLU A 335 -21.21 -1.63 7.63
CA GLU A 335 -21.42 -2.54 6.50
C GLU A 335 -20.13 -2.77 5.70
N ALA A 336 -19.28 -1.74 5.60
CA ALA A 336 -17.93 -1.88 5.03
C ALA A 336 -17.06 -2.82 5.88
N MET A 337 -17.11 -2.71 7.21
CA MET A 337 -16.39 -3.62 8.10
C MET A 337 -16.93 -5.06 7.99
N ALA A 338 -18.25 -5.25 7.90
CA ALA A 338 -18.85 -6.56 7.66
C ALA A 338 -18.43 -7.14 6.30
N MET A 339 -18.25 -6.31 5.27
CA MET A 339 -17.71 -6.75 3.98
C MET A 339 -16.27 -7.23 4.09
N LEU A 340 -15.46 -6.61 4.95
CA LEU A 340 -14.10 -7.06 5.27
C LEU A 340 -14.10 -8.38 6.06
N GLU A 341 -15.07 -8.57 6.96
CA GLU A 341 -15.32 -9.84 7.65
C GLU A 341 -15.65 -10.98 6.68
N ASP A 342 -16.52 -10.74 5.70
CA ASP A 342 -16.91 -11.74 4.70
C ASP A 342 -15.73 -12.26 3.85
N VAL A 343 -14.66 -11.47 3.73
CA VAL A 343 -13.45 -11.79 2.96
C VAL A 343 -12.21 -11.97 3.85
N PHE A 344 -12.41 -12.11 5.16
CA PHE A 344 -11.34 -12.37 6.12
C PHE A 344 -10.60 -13.67 5.84
N GLN A 345 -9.30 -13.68 6.15
CA GLN A 345 -8.46 -14.87 6.15
C GLN A 345 -7.76 -15.01 7.50
N GLU A 346 -7.37 -16.23 7.91
CA GLU A 346 -6.61 -16.44 9.16
C GLU A 346 -5.27 -15.66 9.21
N ILE A 347 -4.78 -15.22 8.05
CA ILE A 347 -3.56 -14.41 7.89
C ILE A 347 -3.85 -12.90 7.90
N THR A 348 -5.11 -12.46 7.94
CA THR A 348 -5.48 -11.05 8.04
C THR A 348 -5.04 -10.52 9.41
N GLN A 349 -4.13 -9.54 9.39
CA GLN A 349 -3.55 -8.93 10.58
C GLN A 349 -4.45 -7.83 11.12
N TRP A 350 -4.95 -6.98 10.22
CA TRP A 350 -5.92 -5.94 10.53
C TRP A 350 -6.90 -5.76 9.37
N SER A 351 -8.10 -5.33 9.73
CA SER A 351 -9.14 -4.82 8.83
C SER A 351 -9.35 -3.35 9.18
N VAL A 352 -9.31 -2.45 8.20
CA VAL A 352 -9.47 -1.01 8.42
C VAL A 352 -10.50 -0.43 7.46
N VAL A 353 -11.34 0.46 7.99
CA VAL A 353 -12.27 1.28 7.22
C VAL A 353 -11.96 2.75 7.50
N TYR A 354 -11.66 3.48 6.43
CA TYR A 354 -11.49 4.94 6.45
C TYR A 354 -12.76 5.59 5.92
N ASN A 355 -13.38 6.47 6.70
CA ASN A 355 -14.44 7.33 6.19
C ASN A 355 -13.82 8.60 5.60
N LEU A 356 -13.83 8.69 4.28
CA LEU A 356 -13.22 9.76 3.50
C LEU A 356 -13.92 11.11 3.71
N SER A 357 -15.18 11.10 4.16
CA SER A 357 -15.97 12.31 4.39
C SER A 357 -15.83 12.84 5.82
N THR A 358 -15.83 11.96 6.81
CA THR A 358 -15.79 12.34 8.24
C THR A 358 -14.41 12.24 8.86
N ARG A 359 -13.47 11.57 8.17
CA ARG A 359 -12.10 11.27 8.63
C ARG A 359 -12.02 10.33 9.83
N GLU A 360 -13.10 9.58 10.05
CA GLU A 360 -13.16 8.48 11.02
C GLU A 360 -12.39 7.26 10.51
N ILE A 361 -11.76 6.52 11.42
CA ILE A 361 -11.00 5.31 11.14
C ILE A 361 -11.47 4.21 12.07
N ASP A 362 -12.03 3.15 11.52
CA ASP A 362 -12.42 1.95 12.25
C ASP A 362 -11.44 0.81 11.98
N ILE A 363 -10.90 0.19 13.03
CA ILE A 363 -9.90 -0.88 12.93
C ILE A 363 -10.34 -2.09 13.73
N VAL A 364 -10.17 -3.27 13.13
CA VAL A 364 -10.30 -4.57 13.78
C VAL A 364 -8.96 -5.29 13.66
N MET A 365 -8.46 -5.81 14.78
CA MET A 365 -7.22 -6.59 14.85
C MET A 365 -7.51 -8.09 14.87
N GLY A 366 -6.69 -8.88 14.19
CA GLY A 366 -6.67 -10.35 14.31
C GLY A 366 -7.98 -11.08 13.98
N GLY A 367 -8.95 -10.42 13.34
CA GLY A 367 -10.27 -10.99 13.05
C GLY A 367 -11.29 -10.90 14.20
N GLU A 368 -11.00 -10.13 15.26
CA GLU A 368 -11.92 -9.92 16.37
C GLU A 368 -12.96 -8.84 16.02
N PHE A 369 -13.77 -9.06 14.98
CA PHE A 369 -14.77 -8.09 14.46
C PHE A 369 -15.75 -7.48 15.49
N PRO A 370 -16.06 -8.13 16.63
CA PRO A 370 -16.80 -7.47 17.72
C PRO A 370 -16.03 -6.34 18.44
N ALA A 371 -14.71 -6.26 18.31
CA ALA A 371 -13.80 -5.31 18.97
C ALA A 371 -13.28 -4.27 17.97
N VAL A 372 -14.15 -3.33 17.58
CA VAL A 372 -13.78 -2.21 16.70
C VAL A 372 -13.14 -1.08 17.50
N HIS A 373 -11.97 -0.63 17.08
CA HIS A 373 -11.30 0.57 17.57
C HIS A 373 -11.58 1.73 16.62
N THR A 374 -12.19 2.80 17.12
CA THR A 374 -12.53 3.99 16.34
C THR A 374 -11.62 5.15 16.70
N PHE A 375 -11.04 5.78 15.69
CA PHE A 375 -10.20 6.97 15.78
C PHE A 375 -10.73 8.06 14.85
N LEU A 376 -10.25 9.29 15.07
CA LEU A 376 -10.54 10.42 14.20
C LEU A 376 -9.22 11.06 13.80
N LEU A 377 -9.04 11.31 12.50
CA LEU A 377 -7.99 12.21 12.03
C LEU A 377 -8.47 13.64 12.26
N GLU A 378 -7.96 14.26 13.32
CA GLU A 378 -8.14 15.68 13.62
C GLU A 378 -7.19 16.52 12.75
N ASP A 379 -7.60 17.77 12.49
CA ASP A 379 -6.82 18.77 11.75
C ASP A 379 -5.61 19.30 12.54
#